data_AF-A0AB37HBB3-F1
#
_entry.id   AF-A0AB37HBB3-F1
#
_cell.length_a   1.000
_cell.length_b   1.000
_cell.length_c   1.000
_cell.angle_alpha   90.00
_cell.angle_beta   90.00
_cell.angle_gamma   90.00
#
_symmetry.space_group_name_H-M   'P 1'
#
loop_
_entity.id
_entity.type
_entity.pdbx_description
1 polymer ?
#
loop_
_entity_poly.entity_id
_entity_poly.type
_entity_poly.pdbx_seq_one_letter_code
_entity_poly.pdbx_strand_id
1 'polypeptide(L)' 'MCNLCNGRHVVHTFNDYSIEIKTCPVCGPKPQELINQENMVLDQKRAEVLAILSAVKEAV' A
#
# COMPACT_ATOMS: atom_id res chain seq x y z
N MET A 1 -2.59 12.42 -12.27
CA MET A 1 -2.67 11.87 -10.90
C MET A 1 -3.59 12.77 -10.10
N CYS A 2 -4.57 12.25 -9.35
CA CYS A 2 -5.46 13.10 -8.55
C CYS A 2 -4.71 13.70 -7.36
N ASN A 3 -4.80 15.03 -7.18
CA ASN A 3 -4.10 15.75 -6.10
C ASN A 3 -4.66 15.43 -4.70
N LEU A 4 -5.91 14.95 -4.62
CA LEU A 4 -6.56 14.66 -3.34
C LEU A 4 -6.08 13.34 -2.74
N CYS A 5 -6.00 12.27 -3.55
CA CYS A 5 -5.59 10.94 -3.10
C CYS A 5 -4.18 10.55 -3.53
N ASN A 6 -3.47 11.41 -4.27
CA ASN A 6 -2.15 11.14 -4.85
C ASN A 6 -2.11 9.83 -5.67
N GLY A 7 -3.20 9.51 -6.36
CA GLY A 7 -3.35 8.27 -7.13
C GLY A 7 -3.51 7.00 -6.29
N ARG A 8 -3.68 7.11 -4.96
CA ARG A 8 -3.89 5.95 -4.06
C ARG A 8 -5.34 5.50 -3.97
N HIS A 9 -6.29 6.31 -4.47
CA HIS A 9 -7.75 6.08 -4.37
C HIS A 9 -8.29 6.04 -2.93
N VAL A 10 -7.49 6.38 -1.93
CA VAL A 10 -7.90 6.55 -0.54
C VAL A 10 -7.52 7.93 -0.03
N VAL A 11 -8.29 8.44 0.92
CA VAL A 11 -8.06 9.71 1.63
C VAL A 11 -8.17 9.47 3.12
N HIS A 12 -7.42 10.25 3.90
CA HIS A 12 -7.51 10.24 5.36
C HIS A 12 -8.34 11.44 5.81
N THR A 13 -9.32 11.20 6.67
CA THR A 13 -10.04 12.27 7.36
C THR A 13 -9.81 12.13 8.86
N PHE A 14 -9.57 13.24 9.52
CA PHE A 14 -9.31 13.30 10.95
C PHE A 14 -10.57 13.80 11.67
N ASN A 15 -10.94 13.16 12.77
CA ASN A 15 -11.85 13.73 13.76
C ASN A 15 -11.13 13.80 15.12
N ASP A 16 -11.78 14.30 16.15
CA ASP A 16 -11.17 14.54 17.47
C ASP A 16 -10.67 13.25 18.17
N TYR A 17 -11.07 12.07 17.68
CA TYR A 17 -10.83 10.79 18.33
C TYR A 17 -10.20 9.70 17.43
N SER A 18 -10.21 9.87 16.11
CA SER A 18 -9.77 8.85 15.17
C SER A 18 -9.34 9.38 13.79
N ILE A 19 -8.61 8.51 13.08
CA ILE A 19 -8.30 8.65 11.65
C ILE A 19 -9.21 7.69 10.89
N GLU A 20 -10.01 8.24 9.98
CA GLU A 20 -10.85 7.46 9.08
C GLU A 20 -10.17 7.37 7.70
N ILE A 21 -10.05 6.16 7.17
CA ILE A 21 -9.60 5.90 5.80
C ILE A 21 -10.84 5.73 4.93
N LYS A 22 -11.02 6.59 3.93
CA LYS A 22 -12.17 6.56 3.01
C LYS A 22 -11.71 6.45 1.57
N THR A 23 -12.59 5.91 0.72
CA THR A 23 -12.37 5.94 -0.73
C THR A 23 -12.37 7.38 -1.23
N CYS A 24 -11.46 7.72 -2.15
CA CYS A 24 -11.39 9.05 -2.71
C CYS A 24 -12.69 9.38 -3.48
N PRO A 25 -13.42 10.44 -3.12
CA PRO A 25 -14.71 10.75 -3.74
C PRO A 25 -14.57 11.18 -5.21
N VAL A 26 -13.39 11.64 -5.62
CA VAL A 26 -13.11 12.06 -7.00
C VAL A 26 -12.74 10.88 -7.90
N CYS A 27 -11.99 9.92 -7.36
CA CYS A 27 -11.44 8.81 -8.15
C CYS A 27 -12.28 7.53 -8.07
N GLY A 28 -13.11 7.41 -7.04
CA GLY A 28 -13.78 6.15 -6.71
C GLY A 28 -12.80 5.06 -6.25
N PRO A 29 -13.29 3.82 -6.06
CA PRO A 29 -12.47 2.71 -5.62
C PRO A 29 -11.38 2.40 -6.66
N LYS A 30 -10.22 1.92 -6.19
CA LYS A 30 -9.19 1.43 -7.10
C LYS A 30 -9.68 0.13 -7.77
N PRO A 31 -9.52 -0.03 -9.09
CA PRO A 31 -9.80 -1.29 -9.78
C PRO A 31 -9.07 -2.47 -9.13
N GLN A 32 -9.76 -3.61 -9.03
CA GLN A 32 -9.21 -4.80 -8.37
C GLN A 32 -7.95 -5.31 -9.07
N GLU A 33 -7.88 -5.20 -10.39
CA GLU A 33 -6.73 -5.62 -11.19
C GLU A 33 -5.46 -4.83 -10.80
N LEU A 34 -5.59 -3.52 -10.56
CA LEU A 34 -4.46 -2.69 -10.13
C LEU A 34 -4.02 -3.04 -8.70
N ILE A 35 -4.97 -3.33 -7.81
CA ILE A 35 -4.66 -3.80 -6.45
C ILE A 35 -3.88 -5.12 -6.52
N ASN A 36 -4.33 -6.05 -7.35
CA ASN A 36 -3.66 -7.35 -7.51
C ASN A 36 -2.23 -7.17 -8.06
N GLN A 37 -2.04 -6.30 -9.05
CA GLN A 37 -0.72 -5.97 -9.59
C GLN A 37 0.21 -5.37 -8.53
N GLU A 38 -0.29 -4.42 -7.72
CA GLU A 38 0.48 -3.83 -6.63
C GLU A 38 0.89 -4.88 -5.58
N ASN A 39 -0.04 -5.77 -5.22
CA ASN A 39 0.22 -6.85 -4.25
C ASN A 39 1.28 -7.83 -4.77
N MET A 40 1.24 -8.22 -6.04
CA MET A 40 2.26 -9.10 -6.63
C MET A 40 3.67 -8.50 -6.50
N VAL A 41 3.83 -7.19 -6.73
CA VAL A 41 5.12 -6.51 -6.56
C VAL A 41 5.54 -6.47 -5.10
N LEU A 42 4.61 -6.21 -4.18
CA LEU A 42 4.89 -6.19 -2.74
C LEU A 42 5.30 -7.58 -2.23
N ASP A 43 4.66 -8.64 -2.69
CA ASP A 43 5.00 -10.02 -2.34
C ASP A 43 6.40 -10.39 -2.83
N GLN A 44 6.78 -9.99 -4.05
CA GLN A 44 8.13 -10.17 -4.57
C GLN A 44 9.17 -9.46 -3.70
N LYS A 45 8.96 -8.18 -3.41
CA LYS A 45 9.87 -7.40 -2.53
C LYS A 45 9.96 -7.99 -1.13
N ARG A 46 8.84 -8.48 -0.60
CA ARG A 46 8.81 -9.15 0.70
C ARG A 46 9.65 -10.42 0.68
N ALA A 47 9.55 -11.23 -0.37
CA ALA A 47 10.37 -12.43 -0.53
C ALA A 47 11.87 -12.10 -0.62
N GLU A 48 12.24 -11.08 -1.41
CA GLU A 48 13.64 -10.61 -1.51
C GLU A 48 14.20 -10.18 -0.14
N VAL A 49 13.45 -9.35 0.60
CA VAL A 49 13.87 -8.90 1.93
C VAL A 49 14.00 -10.08 2.90
N LEU A 50 13.08 -11.04 2.87
CA LEU A 50 13.17 -12.22 3.72
C LEU A 50 14.40 -13.09 3.41
N ALA A 51 14.75 -13.26 2.14
CA ALA A 51 15.96 -13.98 1.73
C ALA A 51 17.25 -13.26 2.16
N ILE A 52 17.27 -11.92 2.10
CA ILE A 52 18.39 -11.13 2.62
C ILE A 52 18.50 -11.30 4.14
N LEU A 53 17.38 -11.22 4.86
CA LEU A 53 17.36 -11.35 6.31
C LEU A 53 17.79 -12.75 6.78
N SER A 54 17.44 -13.82 6.05
CA SER A 54 17.94 -15.17 6.37
C SER A 54 19.45 -15.27 6.16
N ALA A 55 19.97 -14.74 5.05
CA ALA A 55 21.41 -14.74 4.77
C ALA A 55 22.20 -13.94 5.82
N VAL A 56 21.66 -12.81 6.30
CA VAL A 56 22.29 -12.02 7.37
C VAL A 56 22.29 -12.76 8.70
N LYS A 57 21.21 -13.49 9.04
CA LYS A 57 21.14 -14.30 10.27
C LYS A 57 22.15 -15.43 10.30
N GLU A 58 22.47 -16.02 9.15
CA GLU A 58 23.45 -17.12 9.04
C GLU A 58 24.92 -16.63 9.09
N ALA A 59 25.14 -15.32 8.92
CA ALA A 59 26.47 -14.70 8.91
C ALA A 59 26.92 -14.14 10.28
N VAL A 60 26.08 -14.25 11.32
CA VAL A 60 26.35 -13.81 12.71
C VAL A 60 26.44 -15.03 13.63
#